data_AF-A0A351CYB4-F1
#
_entry.id   AF-A0A351CYB4-F1
#
_cell.length_a   1.000
_cell.length_b   1.000
_cell.length_c   1.000
_cell.angle_alpha   90.00
_cell.angle_beta   90.00
_cell.angle_gamma   90.00
#
_symmetry.space_group_name_H-M   'P 1'
#
loop_
_entity.id
_entity.type
_entity.pdbx_description
1 polymer ?
#
loop_
_entity_poly.entity_id
_entity_poly.type
_entity_poly.pdbx_seq_one_letter_code
_entity_poly.pdbx_strand_id
1 'polypeptide(L)'
;MQIDSSNAQAAAEPEWVNMAYPEQLFSANFPNQPTVSEMPYLSEYGGTFPSTIYQAQEGENHYSVTVVDFSAAKDVYLRMADEVNVSGVHNFWLYDQMGSVAYAAQQFRLRGGDVTYDAWHHVDFIGGHQLFLTNADQTRTYAGIYRHADRLYILEATVAAGTPPQGVFQQSLTILDEEGKRIRYDLQPDHSRVRVAAD
;
A
#
# COMPACT_ATOMS: atom_id res chain seq x y z
N MET A 1 13.65 45.32 22.73
CA MET A 1 14.25 44.88 21.44
C MET A 1 15.63 44.39 21.83
N GLN A 2 15.94 43.10 21.84
CA GLN A 2 15.76 42.09 20.81
C GLN A 2 15.71 40.72 21.51
N ILE A 3 14.68 39.94 21.19
CA ILE A 3 14.50 38.55 21.64
C ILE A 3 15.38 37.69 20.74
N ASP A 4 16.30 36.93 21.35
CA ASP A 4 17.12 35.93 20.67
C ASP A 4 16.21 34.99 19.89
N SER A 5 16.28 35.11 18.57
CA SER A 5 15.58 34.24 17.65
C SER A 5 16.39 32.95 17.61
N SER A 6 15.90 31.92 18.30
CA SER A 6 16.41 30.57 18.12
C SER A 6 16.34 30.23 16.62
N ASN A 7 17.50 29.95 16.04
CA ASN A 7 17.61 29.31 14.74
C ASN A 7 16.96 27.93 14.83
N ALA A 8 15.65 27.87 14.61
CA ALA A 8 15.02 26.65 14.13
C ALA A 8 15.53 26.46 12.71
N GLN A 9 16.59 25.66 12.56
CA GLN A 9 17.02 25.18 11.26
C GLN A 9 15.82 24.44 10.66
N ALA A 10 15.20 25.02 9.64
CA ALA A 10 14.18 24.32 8.87
C ALA A 10 14.85 23.06 8.31
N ALA A 11 14.37 21.88 8.72
CA ALA A 11 14.78 20.64 8.09
C ALA A 11 14.47 20.77 6.60
N ALA A 12 15.46 20.51 5.75
CA ALA A 12 15.23 20.47 4.30
C ALA A 12 14.15 19.40 4.03
N GLU A 13 13.15 19.73 3.22
CA GLU A 13 12.17 18.73 2.80
C GLU A 13 12.88 17.67 1.94
N PRO A 14 12.49 16.38 2.08
CA PRO A 14 12.97 15.33 1.19
C PRO A 14 12.81 15.73 -0.28
N GLU A 15 13.83 15.52 -1.09
CA GLU A 15 13.66 15.55 -2.54
C GLU A 15 12.94 14.26 -2.95
N TRP A 16 11.61 14.30 -2.96
CA TRP A 16 10.78 13.17 -3.36
C TRP A 16 10.97 12.86 -4.84
N VAL A 17 11.49 11.67 -5.15
CA VAL A 17 11.67 11.22 -6.53
C VAL A 17 10.60 10.19 -6.87
N ASN A 18 9.87 10.40 -7.96
CA ASN A 18 8.97 9.38 -8.50
C ASN A 18 9.79 8.27 -9.15
N MET A 19 9.72 7.06 -8.60
CA MET A 19 10.47 5.90 -9.06
C MET A 19 9.50 4.83 -9.57
N ALA A 20 9.76 4.32 -10.77
CA ALA A 20 8.95 3.29 -11.41
C ALA A 20 9.60 1.91 -11.28
N TYR A 21 8.74 0.90 -11.08
CA TYR A 21 9.07 -0.51 -10.94
C TYR A 21 8.16 -1.32 -11.89
N PRO A 22 8.44 -1.32 -13.20
CA PRO A 22 7.58 -1.94 -14.21
C PRO A 22 7.37 -3.44 -13.97
N GLU A 23 8.36 -4.13 -13.40
CA GLU A 23 8.27 -5.55 -13.04
C GLU A 23 7.21 -5.84 -11.97
N GLN A 24 6.88 -4.84 -11.14
CA GLN A 24 5.82 -4.89 -10.15
C GLN A 24 4.61 -4.02 -10.51
N LEU A 25 4.57 -3.45 -11.72
CA LEU A 25 3.46 -2.66 -12.25
C LEU A 25 3.08 -1.42 -11.40
N PHE A 26 4.07 -0.72 -10.83
CA PHE A 26 3.78 0.52 -10.10
C PHE A 26 4.89 1.57 -10.22
N SER A 27 4.55 2.82 -9.88
CA SER A 27 5.50 3.83 -9.45
C SER A 27 5.03 4.51 -8.16
N ALA A 28 5.96 5.03 -7.38
CA ALA A 28 5.68 5.76 -6.15
C ALA A 28 6.79 6.77 -5.86
N ASN A 29 6.50 7.77 -5.03
CA ASN A 29 7.52 8.73 -4.59
C ASN A 29 8.32 8.13 -3.44
N PHE A 30 9.64 8.12 -3.53
CA PHE A 30 10.53 7.75 -2.43
C PHE A 30 11.50 8.88 -2.13
N PRO A 31 11.94 9.02 -0.86
CA PRO A 31 12.95 10.02 -0.48
C PRO A 31 14.37 9.68 -0.96
N ASN A 32 14.61 8.40 -1.25
CA ASN A 32 15.87 7.87 -1.77
C ASN A 32 15.60 6.49 -2.39
N GLN A 33 16.61 5.91 -3.05
CA GLN A 33 16.49 4.59 -3.65
C GLN A 33 16.14 3.54 -2.57
N PRO A 34 14.98 2.87 -2.65
CA PRO A 34 14.62 1.88 -1.65
C PRO A 34 15.48 0.62 -1.76
N THR A 35 15.72 -0.01 -0.62
CA THR A 35 16.18 -1.40 -0.54
C THR A 35 15.02 -2.33 -0.87
N VAL A 36 15.30 -3.38 -1.64
CA VAL A 36 14.29 -4.36 -2.09
C VAL A 36 14.52 -5.69 -1.38
N SER A 37 13.45 -6.30 -0.88
CA SER A 37 13.46 -7.63 -0.27
C SER A 37 12.21 -8.42 -0.63
N GLU A 38 12.29 -9.74 -0.59
CA GLU A 38 11.17 -10.64 -0.85
C GLU A 38 10.79 -11.38 0.43
N MET A 39 9.48 -11.48 0.70
CA MET A 39 8.93 -12.19 1.85
C MET A 39 7.63 -12.89 1.48
N PRO A 40 7.31 -14.05 2.07
CA PRO A 40 5.98 -14.65 1.91
C PRO A 40 4.91 -13.80 2.61
N TYR A 41 3.77 -13.61 1.94
CA TYR A 41 2.57 -12.97 2.48
C TYR A 41 1.50 -14.03 2.75
N LEU A 42 1.08 -14.15 4.02
CA LEU A 42 -0.04 -15.00 4.41
C LEU A 42 -1.36 -14.22 4.23
N SER A 43 -2.27 -14.74 3.43
CA SER A 43 -3.58 -14.15 3.18
C SER A 43 -4.64 -14.60 4.19
N GLU A 44 -5.83 -13.99 4.10
CA GLU A 44 -6.96 -14.26 5.00
C GLU A 44 -7.37 -15.72 5.01
N TYR A 45 -7.45 -16.33 3.84
CA TYR A 45 -7.89 -17.71 3.68
C TYR A 45 -6.72 -18.72 3.71
N GLY A 46 -5.55 -18.32 4.25
CA GLY A 46 -4.41 -19.21 4.50
C GLY A 46 -3.49 -19.47 3.31
N GLY A 47 -3.71 -18.80 2.18
CA GLY A 47 -2.82 -18.83 1.03
C GLY A 47 -1.51 -18.12 1.35
N THR A 48 -0.39 -18.63 0.83
CA THR A 48 0.91 -17.95 0.92
C THR A 48 1.34 -17.49 -0.45
N PHE A 49 1.56 -16.19 -0.59
CA PHE A 49 1.86 -15.52 -1.85
C PHE A 49 3.24 -14.86 -1.81
N PRO A 50 3.95 -14.79 -2.95
CA PRO A 50 5.17 -13.99 -3.02
C PRO A 50 4.83 -12.52 -2.83
N SER A 51 5.65 -11.83 -2.03
CA SER A 51 5.58 -10.37 -1.91
C SER A 51 6.96 -9.74 -2.01
N THR A 52 7.02 -8.56 -2.62
CA THR A 52 8.22 -7.73 -2.74
C THR A 52 8.02 -6.45 -1.93
N ILE A 53 9.00 -6.11 -1.10
CA ILE A 53 8.97 -4.96 -0.20
C ILE A 53 10.07 -3.98 -0.60
N TYR A 54 9.66 -2.77 -0.96
CA TYR A 54 10.52 -1.63 -1.25
C TYR A 54 10.55 -0.73 -0.03
N GLN A 55 11.69 -0.56 0.62
CA GLN A 55 11.82 0.24 1.85
C GLN A 55 12.81 1.37 1.69
N ALA A 56 12.43 2.58 2.12
CA ALA A 56 13.30 3.74 2.20
C ALA A 56 13.19 4.37 3.60
N GLN A 57 14.23 5.09 4.00
CA GLN A 57 14.29 5.77 5.29
C GLN A 57 14.84 7.18 5.13
N GLU A 58 14.29 8.13 5.87
CA GLU A 58 14.83 9.48 6.00
C GLU A 58 14.76 9.95 7.44
N GLY A 59 15.92 10.05 8.08
CA GLY A 59 16.01 10.25 9.53
C GLY A 59 15.28 9.13 10.28
N GLU A 60 14.30 9.50 11.10
CA GLU A 60 13.45 8.56 11.85
C GLU A 60 12.21 8.10 11.07
N ASN A 61 11.98 8.63 9.87
CA ASN A 61 10.81 8.29 9.07
C ASN A 61 11.09 7.08 8.19
N HIS A 62 10.16 6.13 8.18
CA HIS A 62 10.22 4.91 7.39
C HIS A 62 9.10 4.89 6.36
N TYR A 63 9.42 4.46 5.14
CA TYR A 63 8.50 4.38 4.02
C TYR A 63 8.62 3.01 3.38
N SER A 64 7.49 2.38 3.06
CA SER A 64 7.48 1.14 2.31
C SER A 64 6.34 1.02 1.32
N VAL A 65 6.61 0.28 0.25
CA VAL A 65 5.59 -0.29 -0.64
C VAL A 65 5.78 -1.79 -0.64
N THR A 66 4.76 -2.52 -0.21
CA THR A 66 4.68 -3.98 -0.33
C THR A 66 3.76 -4.32 -1.50
N VAL A 67 4.26 -5.13 -2.44
CA VAL A 67 3.48 -5.66 -3.55
C VAL A 67 3.28 -7.15 -3.34
N VAL A 68 2.03 -7.60 -3.25
CA VAL A 68 1.67 -9.02 -3.14
C VAL A 68 1.11 -9.50 -4.47
N ASP A 69 1.66 -10.60 -5.00
CA ASP A 69 1.29 -11.16 -6.29
C ASP A 69 0.37 -12.39 -6.12
N PHE A 70 -0.91 -12.20 -6.46
CA PHE A 70 -1.96 -13.21 -6.43
C PHE A 70 -2.15 -13.92 -7.79
N SER A 71 -1.26 -13.73 -8.78
CA SER A 71 -1.44 -14.32 -10.13
C SER A 71 -1.54 -15.85 -10.10
N ALA A 72 -0.89 -16.50 -9.14
CA ALA A 72 -0.94 -17.94 -8.91
C ALA A 72 -2.04 -18.38 -7.90
N ALA A 73 -2.92 -17.48 -7.45
CA ALA A 73 -3.85 -17.77 -6.35
C ALA A 73 -4.75 -18.97 -6.60
N LYS A 74 -5.29 -19.10 -7.80
CA LYS A 74 -6.11 -20.26 -8.16
C LYS A 74 -5.34 -21.57 -8.01
N ASP A 75 -4.12 -21.65 -8.51
CA ASP A 75 -3.30 -22.87 -8.46
C ASP A 75 -2.83 -23.19 -7.03
N VAL A 76 -2.56 -22.17 -6.21
CA VAL A 76 -2.28 -22.35 -4.78
C VAL A 76 -3.45 -23.02 -4.08
N TYR A 77 -4.67 -22.51 -4.30
CA TYR A 77 -5.85 -23.03 -3.62
C TYR A 77 -6.36 -24.36 -4.16
N LEU A 78 -6.19 -24.63 -5.46
CA LEU A 78 -6.50 -25.95 -6.02
C LEU A 78 -5.60 -27.03 -5.41
N ARG A 79 -4.29 -26.77 -5.28
CA ARG A 79 -3.38 -27.70 -4.59
C ARG A 79 -3.74 -27.89 -3.12
N MET A 80 -4.08 -26.80 -2.43
CA MET A 80 -4.52 -26.89 -1.03
C MET A 80 -5.78 -27.74 -0.88
N ALA A 81 -6.74 -27.62 -1.81
CA ALA A 81 -7.98 -28.40 -1.78
C ALA A 81 -7.76 -29.91 -1.91
N ASP A 82 -6.66 -30.35 -2.54
CA ASP A 82 -6.27 -31.76 -2.60
C ASP A 82 -5.76 -32.29 -1.25
N GLU A 83 -5.29 -31.39 -0.37
CA GLU A 83 -4.69 -31.74 0.92
C GLU A 83 -5.65 -31.60 2.10
N VAL A 84 -6.69 -30.76 1.98
CA VAL A 84 -7.62 -30.45 3.09
C VAL A 84 -9.07 -30.81 2.79
N ASN A 85 -9.75 -31.42 3.75
CA ASN A 85 -11.18 -31.74 3.64
C ASN A 85 -12.07 -30.56 4.09
N VAL A 86 -11.88 -29.40 3.47
CA VAL A 86 -12.68 -28.20 3.72
C VAL A 86 -13.52 -27.90 2.48
N SER A 87 -14.84 -27.79 2.66
CA SER A 87 -15.75 -27.47 1.56
C SER A 87 -15.48 -26.06 1.03
N GLY A 88 -15.40 -25.91 -0.29
CA GLY A 88 -15.31 -24.61 -0.95
C GLY A 88 -13.90 -24.03 -1.12
N VAL A 89 -12.83 -24.74 -0.71
CA VAL A 89 -11.42 -24.26 -0.82
C VAL A 89 -11.05 -23.87 -2.25
N HIS A 90 -11.59 -24.55 -3.26
CA HIS A 90 -11.38 -24.23 -4.68
C HIS A 90 -11.86 -22.82 -5.08
N ASN A 91 -12.66 -22.14 -4.25
CA ASN A 91 -13.10 -20.76 -4.45
C ASN A 91 -12.37 -19.74 -3.57
N PHE A 92 -11.52 -20.18 -2.63
CA PHE A 92 -10.88 -19.26 -1.68
C PHE A 92 -9.97 -18.24 -2.37
N TRP A 93 -9.39 -18.57 -3.53
CA TRP A 93 -8.64 -17.62 -4.34
C TRP A 93 -9.47 -16.38 -4.74
N LEU A 94 -10.77 -16.53 -5.02
CA LEU A 94 -11.66 -15.40 -5.31
C LEU A 94 -11.88 -14.55 -4.06
N TYR A 95 -12.12 -15.20 -2.92
CA TYR A 95 -12.42 -14.53 -1.66
C TYR A 95 -11.21 -13.75 -1.15
N ASP A 96 -10.01 -14.32 -1.26
CA ASP A 96 -8.75 -13.66 -0.93
C ASP A 96 -8.53 -12.41 -1.78
N GLN A 97 -8.71 -12.51 -3.10
CA GLN A 97 -8.55 -11.34 -3.98
C GLN A 97 -9.58 -10.25 -3.64
N MET A 98 -10.83 -10.62 -3.37
CA MET A 98 -11.90 -9.69 -2.98
C MET A 98 -11.67 -9.05 -1.61
N GLY A 99 -11.19 -9.84 -0.64
CA GLY A 99 -10.98 -9.44 0.76
C GLY A 99 -9.62 -8.80 1.02
N SER A 100 -8.64 -8.96 0.13
CA SER A 100 -7.24 -8.56 0.32
C SER A 100 -7.03 -7.15 0.90
N VAL A 101 -7.75 -6.15 0.38
CA VAL A 101 -7.68 -4.77 0.89
C VAL A 101 -8.20 -4.67 2.33
N ALA A 102 -9.35 -5.29 2.61
CA ALA A 102 -9.96 -5.28 3.94
C ALA A 102 -9.12 -6.07 4.96
N TYR A 103 -8.57 -7.20 4.54
CA TYR A 103 -7.67 -8.02 5.35
C TYR A 103 -6.38 -7.27 5.70
N ALA A 104 -5.72 -6.64 4.72
CA ALA A 104 -4.55 -5.82 5.00
C ALA A 104 -4.87 -4.67 5.97
N ALA A 105 -6.01 -3.98 5.81
CA ALA A 105 -6.45 -2.96 6.75
C ALA A 105 -6.70 -3.54 8.15
N GLN A 106 -7.29 -4.74 8.25
CA GLN A 106 -7.44 -5.43 9.53
C GLN A 106 -6.09 -5.72 10.19
N GLN A 107 -5.07 -6.13 9.43
CA GLN A 107 -3.73 -6.36 9.99
C GLN A 107 -3.16 -5.09 10.63
N PHE A 108 -3.36 -3.91 10.04
CA PHE A 108 -2.98 -2.64 10.68
C PHE A 108 -3.74 -2.39 11.98
N ARG A 109 -5.07 -2.60 12.01
CA ARG A 109 -5.87 -2.45 13.24
C ARG A 109 -5.39 -3.37 14.36
N LEU A 110 -4.99 -4.60 14.02
CA LEU A 110 -4.50 -5.60 14.96
C LEU A 110 -3.11 -5.30 15.53
N ARG A 111 -2.32 -4.40 14.91
CA ARG A 111 -1.05 -3.92 15.48
C ARG A 111 -1.25 -3.13 16.78
N GLY A 112 -2.45 -2.61 17.01
CA GLY A 112 -2.78 -1.73 18.13
C GLY A 112 -2.50 -0.25 17.83
N GLY A 113 -2.59 0.60 18.86
CA GLY A 113 -2.56 2.06 18.70
C GLY A 113 -3.94 2.67 18.46
N ASP A 114 -3.98 3.99 18.39
CA ASP A 114 -5.24 4.73 18.20
C ASP A 114 -5.49 4.94 16.71
N VAL A 115 -6.58 4.36 16.20
CA VAL A 115 -7.03 4.59 14.82
C VAL A 115 -7.60 6.00 14.72
N THR A 116 -6.95 6.87 13.95
CA THR A 116 -7.34 8.27 13.78
C THR A 116 -8.05 8.55 12.46
N TYR A 117 -7.92 7.65 11.48
CA TYR A 117 -8.65 7.65 10.23
C TYR A 117 -8.77 6.21 9.70
N ASP A 118 -9.93 5.85 9.17
CA ASP A 118 -10.22 4.50 8.65
C ASP A 118 -11.38 4.58 7.67
N ALA A 119 -11.07 4.68 6.37
CA ALA A 119 -12.10 4.88 5.36
C ALA A 119 -11.68 4.40 3.96
N TRP A 120 -12.71 4.23 3.12
CA TRP A 120 -12.54 4.03 1.69
C TRP A 120 -11.78 5.20 1.04
N HIS A 121 -10.91 4.87 0.10
CA HIS A 121 -10.13 5.85 -0.68
C HIS A 121 -9.91 5.34 -2.10
N HIS A 122 -9.23 6.12 -2.94
CA HIS A 122 -8.78 5.68 -4.27
C HIS A 122 -7.47 6.34 -4.71
N VAL A 123 -6.77 5.72 -5.65
CA VAL A 123 -5.73 6.37 -6.48
C VAL A 123 -6.11 6.15 -7.93
N ASP A 124 -6.14 7.20 -8.75
CA ASP A 124 -6.57 7.08 -10.15
C ASP A 124 -7.93 6.38 -10.36
N PHE A 125 -8.85 6.59 -9.40
CA PHE A 125 -10.15 5.90 -9.27
C PHE A 125 -10.06 4.37 -9.17
N ILE A 126 -8.89 3.83 -8.86
CA ILE A 126 -8.69 2.47 -8.36
C ILE A 126 -9.03 2.50 -6.88
N GLY A 127 -10.19 1.92 -6.53
CA GLY A 127 -10.67 1.88 -5.16
C GLY A 127 -9.72 1.12 -4.23
N GLY A 128 -9.67 1.57 -2.98
CA GLY A 128 -8.83 1.02 -1.94
C GLY A 128 -9.24 1.56 -0.58
N HIS A 129 -8.28 1.61 0.34
CA HIS A 129 -8.52 1.95 1.74
C HIS A 129 -7.37 2.78 2.29
N GLN A 130 -7.68 3.76 3.11
CA GLN A 130 -6.69 4.50 3.89
C GLN A 130 -6.94 4.31 5.38
N LEU A 131 -5.85 4.16 6.12
CA LEU A 131 -5.89 3.92 7.55
C LEU A 131 -4.72 4.62 8.23
N PHE A 132 -5.01 5.46 9.23
CA PHE A 132 -3.99 6.19 9.99
C PHE A 132 -4.03 5.78 11.46
N LEU A 133 -2.85 5.58 12.04
CA LEU A 133 -2.66 5.16 13.43
C LEU A 133 -1.76 6.15 14.16
N THR A 134 -2.06 6.41 15.43
CA THR A 134 -1.06 6.85 16.40
C THR A 134 -0.56 5.63 17.16
N ASN A 135 0.70 5.29 16.99
CA ASN A 135 1.31 4.11 17.59
C ASN A 135 1.60 4.32 19.08
N ALA A 136 1.91 3.23 19.80
CA ALA A 136 2.18 3.27 21.24
C ALA A 136 3.38 4.19 21.59
N ASP A 137 4.37 4.28 20.70
CA ASP A 137 5.54 5.15 20.82
C ASP A 137 5.30 6.59 20.33
N GLN A 138 4.04 6.96 20.05
CA GLN A 138 3.60 8.26 19.52
C GLN A 138 4.04 8.57 18.08
N THR A 139 4.71 7.64 17.40
CA THR A 139 4.85 7.75 15.94
C THR A 139 3.49 7.63 15.27
N ARG A 140 3.37 8.14 14.03
CA ARG A 140 2.14 8.02 13.25
C ARG A 140 2.37 7.20 12.02
N THR A 141 1.51 6.21 11.81
CA THR A 141 1.48 5.41 10.60
C THR A 141 0.39 5.92 9.66
N TYR A 142 0.73 6.11 8.39
CA TYR A 142 -0.17 6.42 7.30
C TYR A 142 -0.14 5.28 6.29
N ALA A 143 -1.25 4.56 6.15
CA ALA A 143 -1.36 3.45 5.22
C ALA A 143 -2.31 3.76 4.06
N GLY A 144 -1.95 3.31 2.87
CA GLY A 144 -2.80 3.28 1.67
C GLY A 144 -2.76 1.89 1.06
N ILE A 145 -3.92 1.29 0.80
CA ILE A 145 -4.05 -0.11 0.39
C ILE A 145 -4.92 -0.19 -0.85
N TYR A 146 -4.37 -0.69 -1.95
CA TYR A 146 -5.04 -0.72 -3.25
C TYR A 146 -4.80 -2.04 -3.95
N ARG A 147 -5.78 -2.54 -4.71
CA ARG A 147 -5.61 -3.72 -5.57
C ARG A 147 -5.98 -3.36 -6.99
N HIS A 148 -5.16 -3.81 -7.94
CA HIS A 148 -5.51 -3.82 -9.36
C HIS A 148 -5.09 -5.15 -9.97
N ALA A 149 -6.00 -5.76 -10.74
CA ALA A 149 -5.85 -7.13 -11.22
C ALA A 149 -5.37 -8.06 -10.08
N ASP A 150 -4.34 -8.86 -10.31
CA ASP A 150 -3.83 -9.82 -9.33
C ASP A 150 -2.76 -9.24 -8.38
N ARG A 151 -2.57 -7.92 -8.32
CA ARG A 151 -1.57 -7.29 -7.42
C ARG A 151 -2.22 -6.42 -6.35
N LEU A 152 -1.85 -6.66 -5.10
CA LEU A 152 -2.17 -5.82 -3.95
C LEU A 152 -0.95 -4.94 -3.62
N TYR A 153 -1.17 -3.65 -3.46
CA TYR A 153 -0.18 -2.65 -3.09
C TYR A 153 -0.51 -2.11 -1.71
N ILE A 154 0.42 -2.22 -0.78
CA ILE A 154 0.31 -1.69 0.59
C ILE A 154 1.41 -0.65 0.76
N LEU A 155 1.02 0.61 0.84
CA LEU A 155 1.90 1.73 1.15
C LEU A 155 1.83 2.00 2.64
N GLU A 156 2.98 2.13 3.29
CA GLU A 156 3.08 2.46 4.71
C GLU A 156 4.15 3.54 4.91
N ALA A 157 3.77 4.64 5.55
CA ALA A 157 4.72 5.62 6.08
C ALA A 157 4.58 5.68 7.60
N THR A 158 5.68 5.52 8.33
CA THR A 158 5.73 5.75 9.78
C THR A 158 6.64 6.94 10.05
N VAL A 159 6.09 7.98 10.68
CA VAL A 159 6.79 9.25 10.93
C VAL A 159 6.84 9.59 12.40
N ALA A 160 7.89 10.30 12.81
CA ALA A 160 8.07 10.77 14.18
C ALA A 160 6.89 11.62 14.69
N ALA A 161 6.71 11.67 16.01
CA ALA A 161 5.68 12.49 16.64
C ALA A 161 5.92 13.99 16.34
N GLY A 162 4.85 14.75 16.10
CA GLY A 162 4.94 16.20 15.84
C GLY A 162 5.35 16.62 14.41
N THR A 163 5.86 15.71 13.57
CA THR A 163 6.08 15.99 12.13
C THR A 163 4.74 16.24 11.40
N PRO A 164 4.63 17.17 10.44
CA PRO A 164 3.42 17.29 9.63
C PRO A 164 3.08 15.94 8.95
N PRO A 165 1.79 15.59 8.78
CA PRO A 165 1.40 14.40 8.03
C PRO A 165 2.07 14.38 6.65
N GLN A 166 2.87 13.36 6.36
CA GLN A 166 3.51 13.18 5.06
C GLN A 166 2.54 12.51 4.09
N GLY A 167 1.37 13.12 3.90
CA GLY A 167 0.26 12.55 3.13
C GLY A 167 0.55 12.29 1.66
N VAL A 168 1.68 12.79 1.17
CA VAL A 168 2.16 12.65 -0.21
C VAL A 168 2.56 11.21 -0.50
N PHE A 169 3.15 10.47 0.46
CA PHE A 169 3.68 9.14 0.18
C PHE A 169 2.57 8.14 -0.16
N GLN A 170 1.57 7.96 0.71
CA GLN A 170 0.52 6.96 0.52
C GLN A 170 -0.45 7.28 -0.63
N GLN A 171 -0.44 8.52 -1.12
CA GLN A 171 -1.21 8.97 -2.29
C GLN A 171 -0.37 8.99 -3.58
N SER A 172 0.95 8.78 -3.50
CA SER A 172 1.84 8.81 -4.66
C SER A 172 1.79 7.57 -5.55
N LEU A 173 1.10 6.51 -5.10
CA LEU A 173 0.97 5.27 -5.86
C LEU A 173 0.34 5.57 -7.23
N THR A 174 1.08 5.20 -8.28
CA THR A 174 0.56 5.07 -9.64
C THR A 174 0.66 3.61 -10.03
N ILE A 175 -0.46 3.01 -10.43
CA ILE A 175 -0.46 1.64 -10.96
C ILE A 175 -0.20 1.70 -12.46
N LEU A 176 0.69 0.84 -12.95
CA LEU A 176 1.12 0.76 -14.35
C LEU A 176 0.52 -0.49 -15.02
N ASP A 177 0.36 -0.45 -16.34
CA ASP A 177 0.13 -1.65 -17.15
C ASP A 177 1.47 -2.30 -17.55
N GLU A 178 1.38 -3.41 -18.28
CA GLU A 178 2.54 -4.22 -18.72
C GLU A 178 3.47 -3.43 -19.65
N GLU A 179 2.98 -2.38 -20.31
CA GLU A 179 3.78 -1.45 -21.12
C GLU A 179 4.38 -0.30 -20.29
N GLY A 180 4.17 -0.29 -18.97
CA GLY A 180 4.65 0.76 -18.07
C GLY A 180 3.82 2.05 -18.11
N LYS A 181 2.63 2.02 -18.70
CA LYS A 181 1.73 3.16 -18.81
C LYS A 181 0.78 3.22 -17.61
N ARG A 182 0.56 4.42 -17.08
CA ARG A 182 -0.38 4.67 -15.98
C ARG A 182 -1.78 4.15 -16.28
N ILE A 183 -2.34 3.41 -15.34
CA ILE A 183 -3.74 2.98 -15.34
C ILE A 183 -4.55 4.02 -14.57
N ARG A 184 -5.52 4.62 -15.25
CA ARG A 184 -6.47 5.55 -14.65
C ARG A 184 -7.87 5.31 -15.20
N TYR A 185 -8.85 5.59 -14.34
CA TYR A 185 -10.26 5.53 -14.68
C TYR A 185 -10.93 6.88 -14.51
N ASP A 186 -12.02 7.10 -15.24
CA ASP A 186 -13.01 8.13 -14.92
C ASP A 186 -14.21 7.47 -14.24
N LEU A 187 -14.65 8.08 -13.13
CA LEU A 187 -15.85 7.68 -12.42
C LEU A 187 -17.09 8.21 -13.12
N GLN A 188 -18.01 7.32 -13.44
CA GLN A 188 -19.30 7.66 -14.07
C GLN A 188 -20.37 7.93 -13.01
N PRO A 189 -21.48 8.64 -13.36
CA PRO A 189 -22.58 8.91 -12.43
C PRO A 189 -23.27 7.67 -11.85
N ASP A 190 -23.17 6.52 -12.52
CA ASP A 190 -23.68 5.22 -12.04
C ASP A 190 -22.67 4.44 -11.18
N HIS A 191 -21.57 5.08 -10.81
CA HIS A 191 -20.41 4.53 -10.11
C HIS A 191 -19.60 3.48 -10.90
N SER A 192 -19.92 3.27 -12.18
CA SER A 192 -19.03 2.51 -13.06
C SER A 192 -17.75 3.29 -13.36
N ARG A 193 -16.73 2.58 -13.86
CA ARG A 193 -15.41 3.14 -14.14
C ARG A 193 -15.02 2.81 -15.56
N VAL A 194 -14.55 3.81 -16.31
CA VAL A 194 -14.06 3.64 -17.68
C VAL A 194 -12.57 3.94 -17.71
N ARG A 195 -11.76 3.01 -18.23
CA ARG A 195 -10.31 3.22 -18.37
C ARG A 195 -10.08 4.34 -19.38
N VAL A 196 -9.24 5.30 -19.01
CA VAL A 196 -8.83 6.40 -19.89
C VAL A 196 -7.37 6.24 -20.30
N ALA A 197 -6.99 6.87 -21.42
CA ALA A 197 -5.59 6.94 -21.79
C ALA A 197 -4.83 7.77 -20.76
N ALA A 198 -3.65 7.31 -20.33
CA ALA A 198 -2.72 8.18 -19.62
C ALA A 198 -2.29 9.33 -20.55
N ASP A 199 -2.30 10.54 -19.99
CA ASP A 199 -1.77 11.78 -20.58
C ASP A 199 -0.24 11.73 -20.75
#